data_AF-A0A1T4XZ70-F1
#
_entry.id   AF-A0A1T4XZ70-F1
#
_cell.length_a   1.000
_cell.length_b   1.000
_cell.length_c   1.000
_cell.angle_alpha   90.00
_cell.angle_beta   90.00
_cell.angle_gamma   90.00
#
_symmetry.space_group_name_H-M   'P 1'
#
loop_
_entity.id
_entity.type
_entity.pdbx_description
1 polymer ?
#
loop_
_entity_poly.entity_id
_entity_poly.type
_entity_poly.pdbx_seq_one_letter_code
_entity_poly.pdbx_strand_id
1 'polypeptide(L)'
;MKKKIVLAASFFVALWFGGMLHAWLFTPDVGVVLLSNESSETIASIQVSVCGQLFNFPDVSEQKYVLARYGVTSDSHYEIKARFLSGRTVEGEIGYVTNGNDFFDVIEITDNKIIHAERVLPHSQ
;
A
#
# COMPACT_ATOMS: atom_id res chain seq x y z
N MET A 1 6.06 -46.60 -23.89
CA MET A 1 6.07 -45.19 -24.37
C MET A 1 4.99 -44.31 -23.74
N LYS A 2 3.71 -44.69 -23.73
CA LYS A 2 2.60 -43.86 -23.20
C LYS A 2 2.80 -43.35 -21.76
N LYS A 3 3.31 -44.17 -20.84
CA LYS A 3 3.58 -43.76 -19.44
C LYS A 3 4.62 -42.63 -19.33
N LYS A 4 5.66 -42.64 -20.17
CA LYS A 4 6.70 -41.58 -20.19
C LYS A 4 6.14 -40.25 -20.72
N ILE A 5 5.24 -40.32 -21.70
CA ILE A 5 4.55 -39.16 -22.28
C ILE A 5 3.61 -38.53 -21.25
N VAL A 6 2.84 -39.35 -20.52
CA VAL A 6 1.96 -38.86 -19.44
C VAL A 6 2.77 -38.21 -18.33
N LEU A 7 3.89 -38.81 -17.92
CA LEU A 7 4.76 -38.26 -16.87
C LEU A 7 5.36 -36.90 -17.29
N ALA A 8 5.87 -36.81 -18.53
CA ALA A 8 6.40 -35.57 -19.07
C ALA A 8 5.32 -34.48 -19.15
N ALA A 9 4.13 -34.81 -19.64
CA ALA A 9 3.01 -33.87 -19.71
C ALA A 9 2.61 -33.35 -18.32
N SER A 10 2.53 -34.23 -17.30
CA SER A 10 2.22 -33.80 -15.93
C SER A 10 3.29 -32.85 -15.35
N PHE A 11 4.57 -33.08 -15.67
CA PHE A 11 5.65 -32.21 -15.22
C PHE A 11 5.56 -30.82 -15.85
N PHE A 12 5.29 -30.74 -17.16
CA PHE A 12 5.08 -29.45 -17.84
C PHE A 12 3.85 -28.70 -17.32
N VAL A 13 2.75 -29.40 -17.06
CA VAL A 13 1.56 -28.79 -16.44
C VAL A 13 1.88 -28.24 -15.06
N ALA A 14 2.60 -29.00 -14.23
CA ALA A 14 2.99 -28.54 -12.89
C ALA A 14 3.91 -27.32 -12.93
N LEU A 15 4.88 -27.28 -13.86
CA LEU A 15 5.73 -26.10 -14.07
C LEU A 15 4.94 -24.89 -14.53
N TRP A 16 4.00 -25.08 -15.47
CA TRP A 16 3.18 -23.99 -15.98
C TRP A 16 2.24 -23.44 -14.90
N PHE A 17 1.57 -24.32 -14.16
CA PHE A 17 0.72 -23.94 -13.04
C PHE A 17 1.51 -23.28 -11.91
N GLY A 18 2.71 -23.78 -11.62
CA GLY A 18 3.62 -23.19 -10.64
C GLY A 18 4.08 -21.78 -11.03
N GLY A 19 4.45 -21.58 -12.30
CA GLY A 19 4.81 -20.26 -12.82
C GLY A 19 3.64 -19.27 -12.79
N MET A 20 2.45 -19.72 -13.17
CA MET A 20 1.23 -18.91 -13.13
C MET A 20 0.85 -18.54 -11.69
N LEU A 21 0.94 -19.51 -10.77
CA LEU A 21 0.69 -19.29 -9.35
C LEU A 21 1.71 -18.32 -8.74
N HIS A 22 2.99 -18.44 -9.09
CA HIS A 22 4.04 -17.51 -8.64
C HIS A 22 3.78 -16.09 -9.14
N ALA A 23 3.50 -15.89 -10.43
CA ALA A 23 3.22 -14.56 -10.98
C ALA A 23 1.98 -13.91 -10.34
N TRP A 24 0.99 -14.72 -9.96
CA TRP A 24 -0.21 -14.23 -9.27
C TRP A 24 0.06 -13.88 -7.80
N LEU A 25 0.84 -14.70 -7.09
CA LEU A 25 1.17 -14.48 -5.68
C LEU A 25 2.20 -13.35 -5.47
N PHE A 26 3.15 -13.21 -6.38
CA PHE A 26 4.27 -12.28 -6.29
C PHE A 26 4.21 -11.26 -7.41
N THR A 27 3.22 -10.37 -7.33
CA THR A 27 3.15 -9.20 -8.20
C THR A 27 4.32 -8.27 -7.86
N PRO A 28 5.26 -8.01 -8.80
CA PRO A 28 6.29 -7.01 -8.59
C PRO A 28 5.67 -5.61 -8.55
N ASP A 29 6.42 -4.64 -8.04
CA ASP A 29 6.06 -3.22 -8.03
C ASP A 29 4.84 -2.93 -7.15
N VAL A 30 4.92 -3.33 -5.88
CA VAL A 30 3.84 -3.14 -4.91
C VAL A 30 4.24 -2.10 -3.89
N GLY A 31 3.39 -1.09 -3.72
CA GLY A 31 3.49 -0.11 -2.65
C GLY A 31 2.51 -0.42 -1.53
N VAL A 32 2.93 -0.16 -0.30
CA VAL A 32 2.11 -0.18 0.90
C VAL A 32 2.27 1.14 1.62
N VAL A 33 1.15 1.78 1.94
CA VAL A 33 1.11 2.97 2.78
C VAL A 33 0.26 2.70 4.01
N LEU A 34 0.84 2.98 5.17
CA LEU A 34 0.17 2.95 6.46
C LEU A 34 -0.14 4.39 6.87
N LEU A 35 -1.41 4.71 7.09
CA LEU A 35 -1.85 6.03 7.54
C LEU A 35 -2.24 5.95 9.00
N SER A 36 -1.54 6.70 9.86
CA SER A 36 -1.85 6.78 11.29
C SER A 36 -2.59 8.07 11.61
N ASN A 37 -3.65 7.97 12.42
CA ASN A 37 -4.30 9.12 13.02
C ASN A 37 -3.59 9.50 14.32
N GLU A 38 -2.65 10.43 14.22
CA GLU A 38 -1.92 11.02 15.35
C GLU A 38 -2.53 12.36 15.81
N SER A 39 -3.77 12.64 15.41
CA SER A 39 -4.51 13.83 15.83
C SER A 39 -5.24 13.61 17.16
N SER A 40 -5.76 14.68 17.74
CA SER A 40 -6.56 14.59 18.97
C SER A 40 -8.03 14.26 18.71
N GLU A 41 -8.39 13.87 17.48
CA GLU A 41 -9.78 13.68 17.05
C GLU A 41 -9.92 12.52 16.06
N THR A 42 -11.06 11.83 16.08
CA THR A 42 -11.41 10.89 15.00
C THR A 42 -11.45 11.58 13.64
N ILE A 43 -10.81 10.94 12.65
CA ILE A 43 -10.90 11.34 11.26
C ILE A 43 -12.14 10.67 10.65
N ALA A 44 -13.13 11.47 10.27
CA ALA A 44 -14.37 11.03 9.63
C ALA A 44 -14.10 10.32 8.29
N SER A 45 -13.15 10.83 7.51
CA SER A 45 -12.75 10.22 6.24
C SER A 45 -11.32 10.60 5.85
N ILE A 46 -10.53 9.62 5.41
CA ILE A 46 -9.25 9.82 4.72
C ILE A 46 -9.40 9.40 3.27
N GLN A 47 -8.95 10.24 2.36
CA GLN A 47 -8.79 9.93 0.94
C GLN A 47 -7.31 9.96 0.59
N VAL A 48 -6.84 8.92 -0.11
CA VAL A 48 -5.44 8.79 -0.57
C VAL A 48 -5.46 8.50 -2.06
N SER A 49 -4.77 9.30 -2.85
CA SER A 49 -4.50 9.04 -4.26
C SER A 49 -3.00 8.81 -4.45
N VAL A 50 -2.64 7.72 -5.13
CA VAL A 50 -1.26 7.36 -5.46
C VAL A 50 -1.23 6.48 -6.70
N CYS A 51 -0.31 6.74 -7.64
CA CYS A 51 -0.22 6.02 -8.91
C CYS A 51 -1.57 5.90 -9.64
N GLY A 52 -2.40 6.95 -9.59
CA GLY A 52 -3.74 7.00 -10.18
C GLY A 52 -4.81 6.13 -9.50
N GLN A 53 -4.47 5.49 -8.36
CA GLN A 53 -5.39 4.67 -7.57
C GLN A 53 -5.91 5.48 -6.37
N LEU A 54 -7.21 5.40 -6.12
CA LEU A 54 -7.90 6.13 -5.05
C LEU A 54 -8.37 5.18 -3.94
N PHE A 55 -8.01 5.49 -2.70
CA PHE A 55 -8.41 4.76 -1.51
C PHE A 55 -9.19 5.69 -0.56
N ASN A 56 -10.28 5.18 0.02
CA ASN A 56 -11.09 5.92 0.97
C ASN A 56 -11.25 5.11 2.26
N PHE A 57 -10.95 5.72 3.40
CA PHE A 57 -11.05 5.11 4.72
C PHE A 57 -12.01 5.93 5.59
N PRO A 58 -13.18 5.39 5.93
CA PRO A 58 -14.09 6.05 6.87
C PRO A 58 -13.67 5.79 8.32
N ASP A 59 -14.03 6.72 9.20
CA ASP A 59 -14.04 6.55 10.66
C ASP A 59 -12.73 5.97 11.26
N VAL A 60 -11.65 6.73 11.12
CA VAL A 60 -10.34 6.37 11.68
C VAL A 60 -10.18 7.04 13.04
N SER A 61 -10.42 6.28 14.11
CA SER A 61 -10.29 6.77 15.49
C SER A 61 -8.86 7.23 15.82
N GLU A 62 -8.73 8.02 16.87
CA GLU A 62 -7.45 8.45 17.43
C GLU A 62 -6.50 7.26 17.66
N GLN A 63 -5.22 7.44 17.34
CA GLN A 63 -4.15 6.45 17.55
C GLN A 63 -4.40 5.11 16.81
N LYS A 64 -5.21 5.13 15.75
CA LYS A 64 -5.44 4.00 14.86
C LYS A 64 -4.79 4.23 13.52
N TYR A 65 -4.48 3.12 12.87
CA TYR A 65 -3.91 3.08 11.54
C TYR A 65 -4.84 2.36 10.56
N VAL A 66 -4.75 2.77 9.30
CA VAL A 66 -5.31 2.08 8.15
C VAL A 66 -4.22 1.83 7.13
N LEU A 67 -4.43 0.86 6.26
CA LEU A 67 -3.45 0.42 5.28
C LEU A 67 -4.06 0.41 3.89
N ALA A 68 -3.32 0.94 2.92
CA ALA A 68 -3.58 0.77 1.50
C ALA A 68 -2.42 0.01 0.85
N ARG A 69 -2.76 -0.98 0.01
CA ARG A 69 -1.83 -1.64 -0.91
C ARG A 69 -2.17 -1.20 -2.32
N TYR A 70 -1.18 -0.79 -3.09
CA TYR A 70 -1.35 -0.24 -4.43
C TYR A 70 -0.27 -0.77 -5.38
N GLY A 71 -0.58 -0.80 -6.68
CA GLY A 71 0.42 -1.12 -7.71
C GLY A 71 1.23 0.13 -8.09
N VAL A 72 2.55 -0.01 -8.20
CA VAL A 72 3.44 1.05 -8.65
C VAL A 72 3.54 0.96 -10.17
N THR A 73 2.86 1.87 -10.86
CA THR A 73 2.77 1.87 -12.34
C THR A 73 3.58 2.99 -12.98
N SER A 74 3.85 4.05 -12.23
CA SER A 74 4.63 5.21 -12.63
C SER A 74 5.20 5.91 -11.41
N ASP A 75 6.18 6.78 -11.63
CA ASP A 75 6.58 7.76 -10.65
C ASP A 75 5.37 8.60 -10.19
N SER A 76 5.25 8.83 -8.89
CA SER A 76 4.10 9.47 -8.26
C SER A 76 4.50 10.06 -6.89
N HIS A 77 3.55 10.71 -6.25
CA HIS A 77 3.55 11.03 -4.83
C HIS A 77 2.20 10.62 -4.22
N TYR A 78 2.05 10.77 -2.90
CA TYR A 78 0.77 10.60 -2.22
C TYR A 78 0.04 11.93 -2.16
N GLU A 79 -1.18 11.99 -2.69
CA GLU A 79 -2.13 13.08 -2.43
C GLU A 79 -3.08 12.61 -1.33
N ILE A 80 -3.12 13.31 -0.20
CA ILE A 80 -3.92 12.89 0.96
C ILE A 80 -4.84 14.02 1.37
N LYS A 81 -6.09 13.66 1.64
CA LYS A 81 -7.11 14.56 2.19
C LYS A 81 -7.81 13.89 3.35
N ALA A 82 -7.67 14.45 4.54
CA ALA A 82 -8.35 13.99 5.75
C ALA A 82 -9.40 15.00 6.20
N ARG A 83 -10.57 14.52 6.59
CA ARG A 83 -11.66 15.31 7.20
C ARG A 83 -11.91 14.78 8.62
N PHE A 84 -11.75 15.64 9.61
CA PHE A 84 -12.05 15.34 11.01
C PHE A 84 -13.57 15.40 11.27
N LEU A 85 -14.04 14.78 12.36
CA LEU A 85 -15.46 14.85 12.75
C LEU A 85 -15.97 16.28 12.96
N SER A 86 -15.09 17.19 13.38
CA SER A 86 -15.30 18.62 13.54
C SER A 86 -15.57 19.35 12.21
N GLY A 87 -15.39 18.67 11.09
CA GLY A 87 -15.52 19.22 9.74
C GLY A 87 -14.24 19.89 9.23
N ARG A 88 -13.23 20.02 10.08
CA ARG A 88 -11.89 20.51 9.71
C ARG A 88 -11.24 19.56 8.71
N THR A 89 -10.43 20.10 7.82
CA THR A 89 -9.71 19.32 6.81
C THR A 89 -8.23 19.64 6.81
N VAL A 90 -7.42 18.62 6.58
CA VAL A 90 -6.00 18.75 6.21
C VAL A 90 -5.77 18.01 4.91
N GLU A 91 -4.97 18.61 4.04
CA GLU A 91 -4.60 18.03 2.75
C GLU A 91 -3.15 18.33 2.42
N GLY A 92 -2.53 17.47 1.63
CA GLY A 92 -1.14 17.63 1.25
C GLY A 92 -0.66 16.57 0.26
N GLU A 93 0.37 16.96 -0.47
CA GLU A 93 1.17 16.08 -1.33
C GLU A 93 2.45 15.72 -0.59
N ILE A 94 2.76 14.42 -0.50
CA ILE A 94 3.91 13.97 0.28
C ILE A 94 4.53 12.69 -0.26
N GLY A 95 5.81 12.49 0.04
CA GLY A 95 6.57 11.30 -0.37
C GLY A 95 6.88 11.29 -1.86
N TYR A 96 7.67 10.30 -2.27
CA TYR A 96 7.98 10.04 -3.67
C TYR A 96 7.99 8.54 -3.90
N VAL A 97 7.22 8.10 -4.88
CA VAL A 97 7.09 6.69 -5.28
C VAL A 97 7.73 6.57 -6.66
N THR A 98 8.65 5.61 -6.84
CA THR A 98 9.33 5.37 -8.12
C THR A 98 9.18 3.93 -8.56
N ASN A 99 9.10 3.68 -9.86
CA ASN A 99 9.08 2.31 -10.37
C ASN A 99 10.37 1.53 -10.00
N GLY A 100 10.23 0.22 -9.72
CA GLY A 100 11.37 -0.70 -9.60
C GLY A 100 11.77 -1.11 -8.17
N ASN A 101 10.93 -0.87 -7.16
CA ASN A 101 11.12 -1.45 -5.82
C ASN A 101 9.77 -1.58 -5.08
N ASP A 102 9.71 -2.44 -4.07
CA ASP A 102 8.59 -2.45 -3.13
C ASP A 102 8.76 -1.32 -2.10
N PHE A 103 7.68 -0.59 -1.83
CA PHE A 103 7.69 0.53 -0.88
C PHE A 103 6.78 0.24 0.30
N PHE A 104 7.28 0.64 1.47
CA PHE A 104 6.51 0.70 2.70
C PHE A 104 6.72 2.09 3.29
N ASP A 105 5.66 2.88 3.30
CA ASP A 105 5.62 4.23 3.84
C ASP A 105 4.66 4.32 5.01
N VAL A 106 5.03 5.17 5.97
CA VAL A 106 4.18 5.52 7.10
C VAL A 106 3.89 7.00 7.01
N ILE A 107 2.61 7.34 7.05
CA ILE A 107 2.14 8.72 6.98
C ILE A 107 1.33 9.01 8.23
N GLU A 108 1.72 10.05 8.93
CA GLU A 108 1.05 10.53 10.13
C GLU A 108 0.16 11.71 9.79
N ILE A 109 -1.11 11.60 10.15
CA ILE A 109 -2.09 12.68 10.07
C ILE A 109 -2.25 13.22 11.47
N THR A 110 -1.65 14.38 11.72
CA THR A 110 -1.82 15.13 12.98
C THR A 110 -2.98 16.09 12.84
N ASP A 111 -3.24 16.90 13.88
CA ASP A 111 -4.26 17.94 13.78
C ASP A 111 -4.04 18.83 12.56
N ASN A 112 -2.89 19.47 12.41
CA ASN A 112 -2.73 20.56 11.44
C ASN A 112 -1.90 20.20 10.20
N LYS A 113 -1.35 18.98 10.13
CA LYS A 113 -0.43 18.60 9.06
C LYS A 113 -0.44 17.10 8.78
N ILE A 114 0.02 16.77 7.59
CA ILE A 114 0.32 15.42 7.12
C ILE A 114 1.83 15.31 7.01
N ILE A 115 2.42 14.25 7.57
CA ILE A 115 3.86 14.07 7.68
C ILE A 115 4.23 12.67 7.20
N HIS A 116 5.32 12.56 6.45
CA HIS A 116 5.93 11.28 6.13
C HIS A 116 6.82 10.92 7.30
N ALA A 117 6.45 9.88 8.04
CA ALA A 117 7.21 9.45 9.19
C ALA A 117 8.53 8.87 8.70
N GLU A 118 9.62 9.31 9.31
CA GLU A 118 10.94 8.75 9.03
C GLU A 118 10.88 7.25 9.34
N ARG A 119 11.29 6.40 8.39
CA ARG A 119 11.33 4.95 8.60
C ARG A 119 12.17 4.65 9.83
N VAL A 120 11.53 4.36 10.96
CA VAL A 120 12.18 3.61 12.03
C VAL A 120 12.22 2.17 11.52
N LEU A 121 13.22 1.85 10.71
CA LEU A 121 13.62 0.46 10.54
C LEU A 121 13.86 -0.05 11.96
N PRO A 122 13.19 -1.14 12.41
CA PRO A 122 13.61 -1.77 13.64
C PRO A 122 15.08 -2.14 13.43
N HIS A 123 15.98 -1.49 14.17
CA HIS A 123 17.33 -1.99 14.32
C HIS A 123 17.17 -3.44 14.75
N SER A 124 17.59 -4.36 13.89
CA SER A 124 17.83 -5.75 14.26
C SER A 124 18.76 -5.72 15.47
N GLN A 125 18.20 -5.97 16.66
CA GLN A 125 18.99 -6.35 17.82
C GLN A 125 19.54 -7.75 17.62
#